data_AF-A0A286XGJ6-F1
#
_entry.id   AF-A0A286XGJ6-F1
#
_cell.length_a   1.000
_cell.length_b   1.000
_cell.length_c   1.000
_cell.angle_alpha   90.00
_cell.angle_beta   90.00
_cell.angle_gamma   90.00
#
_symmetry.space_group_name_H-M   'P 1'
#
loop_
_entity.id
_entity.type
_entity.pdbx_description
1 polymer ?
#
loop_
_entity_poly.entity_id
_entity_poly.type
_entity_poly.pdbx_seq_one_letter_code
_entity_poly.pdbx_strand_id
1 'polypeptide(L)'
;MAALGHTFPFYTGPKPTFPMDTTLAVIITIFLTALVTFVIILPGIRGKTRLFWLLRVVTSLLIGAVILAVNFSSEWSVGRVSTNVTYKAFSPERISADVGLQVGLGGVNITLIGTPVQQLNETIDYNEEFPWHL
;
A
#
# COMPACT_ATOMS: atom_id res chain seq x y z
N MET A 1 3.31 -16.22 -26.24
CA MET A 1 3.58 -16.12 -27.69
C MET A 1 4.52 -14.94 -27.97
N ALA A 2 5.73 -14.97 -27.37
CA ALA A 2 6.90 -14.12 -27.66
C ALA A 2 8.17 -14.67 -26.94
N ALA A 3 8.24 -15.99 -26.73
CA ALA A 3 9.38 -16.63 -26.06
C ALA A 3 10.48 -17.07 -27.04
N LEU A 4 10.20 -17.00 -28.35
CA LEU A 4 11.11 -17.40 -29.43
C LEU A 4 11.62 -16.15 -30.13
N GLY A 5 12.87 -15.82 -29.80
CA GLY A 5 13.47 -14.52 -30.03
C GLY A 5 13.94 -14.27 -31.46
N HIS A 6 13.50 -13.14 -32.02
CA HIS A 6 14.19 -12.42 -33.09
C HIS A 6 14.16 -10.89 -32.88
N THR A 7 13.64 -10.42 -31.74
CA THR A 7 13.46 -9.00 -31.42
C THR A 7 13.89 -8.72 -29.97
N PHE A 8 14.52 -7.58 -29.73
CA PHE A 8 14.93 -7.11 -28.40
C PHE A 8 14.08 -5.90 -27.99
N PRO A 9 13.54 -5.83 -26.75
CA PRO A 9 13.62 -6.83 -25.67
C PRO A 9 12.68 -8.03 -25.89
N PHE A 10 13.01 -9.17 -25.28
CA PHE A 10 12.19 -10.39 -25.37
C PHE A 10 10.78 -10.23 -24.80
N TYR A 11 10.63 -9.42 -23.74
CA TYR A 11 9.36 -9.08 -23.13
C TYR A 11 9.10 -7.59 -23.32
N THR A 12 8.22 -7.26 -24.25
CA THR A 12 7.91 -5.88 -24.65
C THR A 12 6.81 -5.23 -23.81
N GLY A 13 6.13 -6.01 -22.96
CA GLY A 13 5.06 -5.52 -22.11
C GLY A 13 5.57 -4.58 -21.01
N PRO A 14 4.73 -3.64 -20.54
CA PRO A 14 5.07 -2.80 -19.41
C PRO A 14 5.28 -3.67 -18.15
N LYS A 15 6.28 -3.30 -17.35
CA LYS A 15 6.53 -3.99 -16.07
C LYS A 15 5.47 -3.53 -15.06
N PRO A 16 4.78 -4.45 -14.37
CA PRO A 16 3.79 -4.09 -13.38
C PRO A 16 4.45 -3.47 -12.14
N THR A 17 3.74 -2.53 -11.52
CA THR A 17 4.05 -2.01 -10.18
C THR A 17 3.15 -2.67 -9.15
N PHE A 18 3.61 -2.75 -7.90
CA PHE A 18 2.81 -3.31 -6.82
C PHE A 18 1.80 -2.25 -6.33
N PRO A 19 0.51 -2.60 -6.13
CA PRO A 19 -0.56 -1.60 -6.00
C PRO A 19 -0.71 -0.98 -4.60
N MET A 20 0.03 -1.44 -3.60
CA MET A 20 -0.13 -1.03 -2.20
C MET A 20 1.20 -1.09 -1.44
N ASP A 21 1.22 -0.60 -0.21
CA ASP A 21 2.40 -0.78 0.66
C ASP A 21 2.72 -2.27 0.87
N THR A 22 3.98 -2.63 0.67
CA THR A 22 4.43 -4.03 0.72
C THR A 22 4.45 -4.58 2.15
N THR A 23 4.79 -3.76 3.14
CA THR A 23 4.81 -4.15 4.56
C THR A 23 3.41 -4.46 5.04
N LEU A 24 2.45 -3.59 4.70
CA LEU A 24 1.03 -3.78 4.99
C LEU A 24 0.49 -5.04 4.29
N ALA A 25 0.86 -5.27 3.03
CA ALA A 25 0.46 -6.47 2.28
C ALA A 25 0.96 -7.76 2.96
N VAL A 26 2.22 -7.76 3.43
CA VAL A 26 2.81 -8.90 4.15
C VAL A 26 2.08 -9.15 5.47
N ILE A 27 1.81 -8.11 6.27
CA ILE A 27 1.07 -8.24 7.52
C ILE A 27 -0.32 -8.85 7.24
N ILE A 28 -1.08 -8.29 6.31
CA ILE A 28 -2.41 -8.83 5.95
C ILE A 28 -2.31 -10.29 5.53
N THR A 29 -1.36 -10.64 4.67
CA THR A 29 -1.21 -12.01 4.15
C THR A 29 -0.90 -13.01 5.26
N ILE A 30 -0.03 -12.67 6.21
CA ILE A 30 0.32 -13.54 7.34
C ILE A 30 -0.91 -13.78 8.23
N PHE A 31 -1.62 -12.72 8.62
CA PHE A 31 -2.80 -12.83 9.50
C PHE A 31 -3.96 -13.55 8.80
N LEU A 32 -4.17 -13.33 7.50
CA LEU A 32 -5.17 -14.07 6.72
C LEU A 32 -4.82 -15.56 6.61
N THR A 33 -3.54 -15.89 6.39
CA THR A 33 -3.09 -17.29 6.32
C THR A 33 -3.32 -18.01 7.66
N ALA A 34 -3.00 -17.33 8.78
CA ALA A 34 -3.30 -17.84 10.11
C ALA A 34 -4.81 -18.03 10.33
N LEU A 35 -5.63 -17.04 9.94
CA LEU A 35 -7.09 -17.12 10.04
C LEU A 35 -7.65 -18.30 9.24
N VAL A 36 -7.22 -18.47 7.99
CA VAL A 36 -7.63 -19.62 7.14
C VAL A 36 -7.25 -20.94 7.80
N THR A 37 -6.05 -21.03 8.36
CA THR A 37 -5.60 -22.23 9.09
C THR A 37 -6.51 -22.53 10.30
N PHE A 38 -6.88 -21.50 11.08
CA PHE A 38 -7.80 -21.67 12.21
C PHE A 38 -9.22 -22.05 11.79
N VAL A 39 -9.68 -21.56 10.63
CA VAL A 39 -10.96 -21.96 10.05
C VAL A 39 -10.94 -23.41 9.59
N ILE A 40 -9.82 -23.90 9.04
CA ILE A 40 -9.67 -25.31 8.62
C ILE A 40 -9.72 -26.27 9.81
N ILE A 41 -9.09 -25.94 10.94
CA ILE A 41 -9.12 -26.80 12.14
C ILE A 41 -10.43 -26.70 12.93
N LEU A 42 -11.25 -25.68 12.65
CA LEU A 42 -12.48 -25.35 13.36
C LEU A 42 -13.49 -26.53 13.45
N PRO A 43 -13.70 -27.37 12.42
CA PRO A 43 -14.60 -28.53 12.51
C PRO A 43 -14.15 -29.59 13.52
N GLY A 44 -12.86 -29.62 13.87
CA GLY A 44 -12.31 -30.54 14.88
C GLY A 44 -12.67 -30.18 16.32
N ILE A 45 -13.22 -28.98 16.55
CA ILE A 45 -13.57 -28.47 17.88
C ILE A 45 -14.99 -28.90 18.25
N ARG A 46 -15.12 -29.59 19.38
CA ARG A 46 -16.40 -30.16 19.84
C ARG A 46 -17.39 -29.08 20.31
N GLY A 47 -18.63 -29.18 19.82
CA GLY A 47 -19.82 -28.62 20.46
C GLY A 47 -19.96 -27.09 20.43
N LYS A 48 -20.64 -26.55 21.46
CA LYS A 48 -21.05 -25.14 21.59
C LYS A 48 -19.89 -24.17 21.89
N THR A 49 -18.76 -24.67 22.36
CA THR A 49 -17.55 -23.87 22.65
C THR A 49 -16.88 -23.35 21.39
N ARG A 50 -17.20 -23.92 20.22
CA ARG A 50 -16.66 -23.53 18.91
C ARG A 50 -16.82 -22.03 18.61
N LEU A 51 -17.97 -21.45 18.94
CA LEU A 51 -18.23 -20.01 18.72
C LEU A 51 -17.35 -19.14 19.63
N PHE A 52 -17.27 -19.47 20.91
CA PHE A 52 -16.41 -18.74 21.86
C PHE A 52 -14.93 -18.86 21.51
N TRP A 53 -14.50 -20.04 21.04
CA TRP A 53 -13.14 -20.25 20.57
C TRP A 53 -12.84 -19.41 19.33
N LEU A 54 -13.74 -19.40 18.34
CA LEU A 54 -13.59 -18.60 17.12
C LEU A 54 -13.50 -17.11 17.45
N LEU A 55 -14.42 -16.60 18.27
CA LEU A 55 -14.41 -15.20 18.69
C LEU A 55 -13.09 -14.84 19.37
N ARG A 56 -12.61 -15.68 20.29
CA ARG A 56 -11.33 -15.46 20.99
C ARG A 56 -10.13 -15.43 20.04
N VAL A 57 -10.08 -16.35 19.08
CA VAL A 57 -8.96 -16.43 18.12
C VAL A 57 -8.99 -15.25 17.16
N VAL A 58 -10.17 -14.91 16.62
CA VAL A 58 -10.34 -13.78 15.70
C VAL A 58 -10.01 -12.46 16.37
N THR A 59 -10.49 -12.21 17.60
CA THR A 59 -10.15 -10.97 18.31
C THR A 59 -8.67 -10.90 18.65
N SER A 60 -8.06 -12.00 19.08
CA SER A 60 -6.62 -12.03 19.36
C SER A 60 -5.77 -11.76 18.11
N LEU A 61 -6.12 -12.35 16.98
CA LEU A 61 -5.44 -12.10 15.70
C LEU A 61 -5.64 -10.65 15.25
N LEU A 62 -6.86 -10.14 15.34
CA LEU A 62 -7.19 -8.78 14.95
C LEU A 62 -6.39 -7.76 15.76
N ILE A 63 -6.30 -7.95 17.08
CA ILE A 63 -5.51 -7.06 17.96
C ILE A 63 -4.04 -7.05 17.52
N GLY A 64 -3.44 -8.24 17.30
CA GLY A 64 -2.06 -8.33 16.84
C GLY A 64 -1.84 -7.68 15.46
N ALA A 65 -2.76 -7.91 14.53
CA ALA A 65 -2.70 -7.34 13.19
C ALA A 65 -2.77 -5.82 13.20
N VAL A 66 -3.70 -5.26 13.96
CA VAL A 66 -3.89 -3.81 14.07
C VAL A 66 -2.68 -3.15 14.73
N ILE A 67 -2.13 -3.73 15.80
CA ILE A 67 -0.94 -3.17 16.46
C ILE A 67 0.24 -3.09 15.47
N LEU A 68 0.49 -4.16 14.72
CA LEU A 68 1.58 -4.18 13.73
C LEU A 68 1.30 -3.23 12.57
N ALA A 69 0.10 -3.26 12.00
CA ALA A 69 -0.27 -2.42 10.86
C ALA A 69 -0.18 -0.93 11.21
N VAL A 70 -0.68 -0.52 12.38
CA VAL A 70 -0.65 0.88 12.83
C VAL A 70 0.78 1.34 13.13
N ASN A 71 1.64 0.45 13.65
CA ASN A 71 3.04 0.78 13.91
C ASN A 71 3.83 1.09 12.63
N PHE A 72 3.56 0.35 11.54
CA PHE A 72 4.22 0.56 10.24
C PHE A 72 3.44 1.48 9.30
N SER A 73 2.27 1.96 9.69
CA SER A 73 1.47 2.86 8.87
C SER A 73 2.07 4.28 8.85
N SER A 74 1.99 4.92 7.68
CA SER A 74 2.30 6.33 7.46
C SER A 74 1.08 7.26 7.63
N GLU A 75 -0.07 6.72 8.08
CA GLU A 75 -1.35 7.45 8.14
C GLU A 75 -1.64 8.08 9.52
N TRP A 76 -0.63 8.39 10.33
CA TRP A 76 -0.84 8.97 11.67
C TRP A 76 -1.35 10.41 11.61
N SER A 77 -0.82 11.21 10.69
CA SER A 77 -1.32 12.55 10.39
C SER A 77 -1.36 12.75 8.88
N VAL A 78 -2.55 12.97 8.34
CA VAL A 78 -2.77 13.08 6.90
C VAL A 78 -3.33 14.45 6.56
N GLY A 79 -2.73 15.09 5.56
CA GLY A 79 -3.23 16.32 4.95
C GLY A 79 -3.25 16.19 3.44
N ARG A 80 -4.24 16.77 2.77
CA ARG A 80 -4.30 16.83 1.31
C ARG A 80 -4.84 18.18 0.87
N VAL A 81 -4.21 18.76 -0.14
CA VAL A 81 -4.62 20.04 -0.72
C VAL A 81 -4.51 19.98 -2.24
N SER A 82 -5.54 20.48 -2.92
CA SER A 82 -5.53 20.64 -4.38
C SER A 82 -5.00 22.03 -4.72
N THR A 83 -3.92 22.10 -5.49
CA THR A 83 -3.27 23.37 -5.80
C THR A 83 -2.55 23.35 -7.13
N ASN A 84 -2.33 24.53 -7.70
CA ASN A 84 -1.53 24.69 -8.91
C ASN A 84 -0.09 24.97 -8.50
N VAL A 85 0.83 24.06 -8.81
CA VAL A 85 2.24 24.13 -8.40
C VAL A 85 3.17 24.07 -9.59
N THR A 86 4.38 24.60 -9.44
CA THR A 86 5.46 24.43 -10.42
C THR A 86 5.93 22.98 -10.41
N TYR A 87 6.07 22.37 -11.57
CA TYR A 87 6.33 20.93 -11.65
C TYR A 87 7.81 20.56 -11.63
N LYS A 88 8.63 21.13 -12.51
CA LYS A 88 10.04 20.77 -12.66
C LYS A 88 10.93 21.97 -12.98
N ALA A 89 12.21 21.83 -12.65
CA ALA A 89 13.22 22.83 -13.00
C ALA A 89 13.30 23.02 -14.53
N PHE A 90 13.69 24.22 -14.96
CA PHE A 90 13.82 24.60 -16.38
C PHE A 90 12.52 24.53 -17.20
N SER A 91 11.34 24.44 -16.56
CA SER A 91 10.03 24.65 -17.20
C SER A 91 9.24 25.71 -16.46
N PRO A 92 8.62 26.68 -17.16
CA PRO A 92 7.72 27.66 -16.54
C PRO A 92 6.31 27.09 -16.30
N GLU A 93 6.03 25.87 -16.77
CA GLU A 93 4.69 25.29 -16.72
C GLU A 93 4.29 24.87 -15.29
N ARG A 94 3.01 25.08 -14.98
CA ARG A 94 2.40 24.69 -13.71
C ARG A 94 1.42 23.55 -13.96
N ILE A 95 1.37 22.65 -13.00
CA ILE A 95 0.44 21.52 -12.99
C ILE A 95 -0.64 21.77 -11.96
N SER A 96 -1.85 21.27 -12.23
CA SER A 96 -2.90 21.16 -11.22
C SER A 96 -2.78 19.81 -10.56
N ALA A 97 -2.47 19.77 -9.27
CA ALA A 97 -2.20 18.53 -8.58
C ALA A 97 -2.71 18.55 -7.14
N ASP A 98 -3.04 17.37 -6.67
CA ASP A 98 -3.30 17.10 -5.27
C ASP A 98 -1.99 16.74 -4.59
N VAL A 99 -1.57 17.60 -3.67
CA VAL A 99 -0.42 17.36 -2.80
C VAL A 99 -0.94 16.77 -1.51
N GLY A 100 -0.49 15.56 -1.17
CA GLY A 100 -0.80 14.91 0.08
C GLY A 100 0.44 14.71 0.93
N LEU A 101 0.29 14.85 2.23
CA LEU A 101 1.33 14.63 3.22
C LEU A 101 0.80 13.62 4.23
N GLN A 102 1.51 12.50 4.37
CA GLN A 102 1.17 11.38 5.23
C GLN A 102 2.33 11.16 6.21
N VAL A 103 2.17 11.60 7.44
CA VAL A 103 3.19 11.47 8.49
C VAL A 103 2.96 10.16 9.23
N GLY A 104 3.97 9.29 9.24
CA GLY A 104 4.05 8.09 10.05
C GLY A 104 4.91 8.24 11.30
N LEU A 105 5.12 7.13 12.01
CA LEU A 105 6.04 7.10 13.16
C LEU A 105 7.51 7.16 12.73
N GLY A 106 7.84 6.56 11.59
CA GLY A 106 9.22 6.44 11.09
C GLY A 106 9.60 7.51 10.06
N GLY A 107 8.65 8.22 9.47
CA GLY A 107 8.95 9.10 8.34
C GLY A 107 7.72 9.79 7.81
N VAL A 108 7.89 10.41 6.65
CA VAL A 108 6.81 11.09 5.93
C VAL A 108 6.74 10.61 4.48
N ASN A 109 5.53 10.30 4.03
CA ASN A 109 5.22 10.04 2.64
C ASN A 109 4.61 11.30 2.03
N ILE A 110 5.17 11.73 0.91
CA ILE A 110 4.69 12.90 0.16
C ILE A 110 4.13 12.40 -1.16
N THR A 111 2.85 12.68 -1.38
CA THR A 111 2.13 12.30 -2.60
C THR A 111 1.90 13.52 -3.46
N LEU A 112 2.11 13.36 -4.77
CA LEU A 112 1.82 14.37 -5.78
C LEU A 112 1.06 13.69 -6.93
N ILE A 113 -0.25 13.91 -6.98
CA ILE A 113 -1.14 13.28 -7.96
C ILE A 113 -1.75 14.37 -8.85
N GLY A 114 -1.53 14.28 -10.16
CA GLY A 114 -2.09 15.23 -11.11
C GLY A 114 -3.62 15.13 -11.22
N THR A 115 -4.29 16.28 -11.39
CA THR A 115 -5.72 16.38 -11.68
C THR A 115 -5.94 17.08 -13.04
N PRO A 116 -5.91 16.37 -14.19
CA PRO A 116 -5.83 14.91 -14.39
C PRO A 116 -4.41 14.33 -14.25
N VAL A 117 -4.27 13.00 -14.11
CA VAL A 117 -2.97 12.32 -13.89
C VAL A 117 -1.98 12.54 -15.04
N GLN A 118 -2.47 12.59 -16.28
CA GLN A 118 -1.66 12.91 -17.45
C GLN A 118 -1.71 14.42 -17.69
N GLN A 119 -0.58 15.11 -17.44
CA GLN A 119 -0.40 16.52 -17.78
C GLN A 119 1.00 16.70 -18.36
N LEU A 120 1.14 17.64 -19.30
CA LEU A 120 2.44 17.95 -19.93
C LEU A 120 3.13 16.71 -20.58
N ASN A 121 2.34 15.76 -21.09
CA ASN A 121 2.79 14.45 -21.60
C ASN A 121 3.54 13.58 -20.57
N GLU A 122 3.33 13.83 -19.28
CA GLU A 122 3.90 13.07 -18.18
C GLU A 122 2.82 12.51 -17.25
N THR A 123 3.15 11.39 -16.59
CA THR A 123 2.28 10.74 -15.62
C THR A 123 2.63 11.24 -14.23
N ILE A 124 1.75 12.03 -13.63
CA ILE A 124 1.96 12.63 -12.31
C ILE A 124 1.23 11.79 -11.28
N ASP A 125 1.93 10.78 -10.75
CA ASP A 125 1.46 9.88 -9.70
C ASP A 125 2.65 9.46 -8.82
N TYR A 126 3.16 10.42 -8.05
CA TYR A 126 4.33 10.23 -7.20
C TYR A 126 3.92 9.95 -5.77
N ASN A 127 4.63 9.01 -5.13
CA ASN A 127 4.52 8.69 -3.72
C ASN A 127 5.94 8.46 -3.18
N GLU A 128 6.57 9.52 -2.70
CA GLU A 128 7.95 9.51 -2.21
C GLU A 128 7.96 9.30 -0.69
N GLU A 129 8.88 8.49 -0.20
CA GLU A 129 9.05 8.21 1.23
C GLU A 129 10.36 8.82 1.74
N PHE A 130 10.27 9.58 2.84
CA PHE A 130 11.42 10.16 3.53
C PHE A 130 11.47 9.66 4.98
N PRO A 131 12.24 8.60 5.27
CA PRO A 131 12.44 8.10 6.62
C PRO A 131 13.35 9.05 7.42
N TRP A 132 13.07 9.21 8.72
CA TRP A 132 13.91 9.98 9.66
C TRP A 132 14.58 9.11 10.74
N HIS A 133 14.46 7.79 10.63
CA HIS A 133 15.21 6.88 11.49
C HIS A 133 16.70 6.99 11.13
N LEU A 134 17.52 7.23 12.16
CA LEU A 134 18.99 7.34 12.08
C LEU A 134 19.65 6.07 11.52
#